data_AF-A0A3Q0JNC3-F1
#
_entry.id   AF-A0A3Q0JNC3-F1
#
_cell.length_a   1.000
_cell.length_b   1.000
_cell.length_c   1.000
_cell.angle_alpha   90.00
_cell.angle_beta   90.00
_cell.angle_gamma   90.00
#
_symmetry.space_group_name_H-M   'P 1'
#
loop_
_entity.id
_entity.type
_entity.pdbx_description
1 polymer ?
#
loop_
_entity_poly.entity_id
_entity_poly.type
_entity_poly.pdbx_seq_one_letter_code
_entity_poly.pdbx_strand_id
1 'polypeptide(L)'
;MKRLYRDWKTSVPDIDRLLKRSLLVRTTMRPNFLKSNIDPHLLDLLEDASFWKTEYRLFPHIDQLLEKYNSIRHTHNAVNLLVSQYNRMLSSLSDQERVLFRVLTKIVDIHLLPAMKQVEWGSDNTLSE
;
A
#
# COMPACT_ATOMS: atom_id res chain seq x y z
N MET A 1 -16.42 -11.75 24.21
CA MET A 1 -16.04 -10.40 23.73
C MET A 1 -14.81 -9.84 24.44
N LYS A 2 -14.81 -9.56 25.75
CA LYS A 2 -13.64 -8.97 26.45
C LYS A 2 -12.31 -9.73 26.32
N ARG A 3 -12.34 -11.08 26.28
CA ARG A 3 -11.12 -11.90 26.08
C ARG A 3 -10.56 -11.73 24.66
N LEU A 4 -11.42 -11.84 23.65
CA LEU A 4 -11.07 -11.65 22.24
C LEU A 4 -10.50 -10.24 21.98
N TYR A 5 -11.08 -9.21 22.57
CA TYR A 5 -10.54 -7.84 22.46
C TYR A 5 -9.14 -7.73 23.11
N ARG A 6 -8.89 -8.40 24.24
CA ARG A 6 -7.58 -8.41 24.90
C ARG A 6 -6.54 -9.15 24.07
N ASP A 7 -6.94 -10.27 23.47
CA ASP A 7 -6.09 -11.07 22.60
C ASP A 7 -5.74 -10.27 21.33
N TRP A 8 -6.73 -9.64 20.69
CA TRP A 8 -6.53 -8.73 19.55
C TRP A 8 -5.61 -7.55 19.90
N LYS A 9 -5.81 -6.94 21.08
CA LYS A 9 -4.98 -5.83 21.55
C LYS A 9 -3.51 -6.22 21.75
N THR A 10 -3.24 -7.50 22.03
CA THR A 10 -1.89 -8.04 22.19
C THR A 10 -1.27 -8.44 20.85
N SER A 11 -2.09 -8.73 19.83
CA SER A 11 -1.62 -9.03 18.47
C SER A 11 -1.33 -7.80 17.61
N VAL A 12 -1.73 -6.60 18.04
CA VAL A 12 -1.46 -5.35 17.29
C VAL A 12 0.05 -5.15 17.14
N PRO A 13 0.59 -5.17 15.90
CA PRO A 13 2.00 -4.93 15.63
C PRO A 13 2.33 -3.43 15.72
N ASP A 14 3.61 -3.10 15.60
CA ASP A 14 4.07 -1.72 15.51
C ASP A 14 3.58 -1.05 14.20
N ILE A 15 2.48 -0.32 14.31
CA ILE A 15 1.77 0.35 13.20
C ILE A 15 2.64 1.43 12.55
N ASP A 16 3.44 2.16 13.33
CA ASP A 16 4.31 3.22 12.79
C ASP A 16 5.35 2.65 11.84
N ARG A 17 5.85 1.44 12.14
CA ARG A 17 6.76 0.72 11.25
C ARG A 17 6.07 0.23 9.96
N LEU A 18 4.78 -0.10 10.02
CA LEU A 18 4.01 -0.50 8.83
C LEU A 18 3.75 0.68 7.90
N LEU A 19 3.47 1.87 8.46
CA LEU A 19 3.19 3.08 7.70
C LEU A 19 4.43 3.71 7.04
N LYS A 20 5.62 3.52 7.62
CA LYS A 20 6.90 3.97 7.07
C LYS A 20 7.42 3.14 5.89
N ARG A 21 6.69 2.09 5.48
CA ARG A 21 7.06 1.29 4.32
C ARG A 21 6.75 2.08 3.04
N SER A 22 7.62 1.95 2.04
CA SER A 22 7.37 2.49 0.69
C SER A 22 6.08 1.90 0.09
N LEU A 23 5.36 2.67 -0.74
CA LEU A 23 4.14 2.21 -1.40
C LEU A 23 4.37 1.04 -2.38
N LEU A 24 5.54 0.99 -3.02
CA LEU A 24 5.83 0.13 -4.17
C LEU A 24 7.19 -0.56 -4.06
N VAL A 25 7.22 -1.85 -4.38
CA VAL A 25 8.45 -2.66 -4.43
C VAL A 25 8.51 -3.45 -5.74
N ARG A 26 9.71 -3.63 -6.29
CA ARG A 26 9.95 -4.52 -7.44
C ARG A 26 9.87 -5.98 -6.99
N THR A 27 9.21 -6.81 -7.78
CA THR A 27 9.10 -8.23 -7.47
C THR A 27 10.45 -8.93 -7.64
N THR A 28 10.85 -9.74 -6.66
CA THR A 28 12.11 -10.52 -6.71
C THR A 28 12.11 -11.57 -7.81
N MET A 29 10.95 -12.15 -8.15
CA MET A 29 10.81 -13.14 -9.24
C MET A 29 10.83 -12.53 -10.64
N ARG A 30 10.39 -11.27 -10.80
CA ARG A 30 10.35 -10.57 -12.09
C ARG A 30 10.73 -9.10 -11.85
N PRO A 31 12.00 -8.72 -12.06
CA PRO A 31 12.48 -7.37 -11.72
C PRO A 31 11.78 -6.24 -12.48
N ASN A 32 11.12 -6.57 -13.60
CA ASN A 32 10.33 -5.62 -14.39
C ASN A 32 8.89 -5.45 -13.88
N PHE A 33 8.44 -6.25 -12.90
CA PHE A 33 7.08 -6.20 -12.37
C PHE A 33 7.06 -5.49 -11.01
N LEU A 34 6.05 -4.67 -10.82
CA LEU A 34 5.82 -3.95 -9.57
C LEU A 34 4.81 -4.71 -8.71
N LYS A 35 4.92 -4.52 -7.40
CA LYS A 35 3.97 -5.00 -6.41
C LYS A 35 3.71 -3.89 -5.38
N SER A 36 2.46 -3.75 -4.95
CA SER A 36 2.11 -2.96 -3.78
C SER A 36 2.80 -3.51 -2.53
N ASN A 37 3.34 -2.61 -1.71
CA ASN A 37 4.08 -2.95 -0.49
C ASN A 37 3.31 -2.55 0.78
N ILE A 38 1.98 -2.52 0.69
CA ILE A 38 1.11 -2.57 1.87
C ILE A 38 1.17 -3.97 2.49
N ASP A 39 1.24 -4.00 3.82
CA ASP A 39 1.02 -5.23 4.56
C ASP A 39 -0.49 -5.53 4.56
N PRO A 40 -0.95 -6.64 3.97
CA PRO A 40 -2.38 -7.00 3.98
C PRO A 40 -2.95 -7.01 5.40
N HIS A 41 -2.11 -7.37 6.38
CA HIS A 41 -2.48 -7.40 7.78
C HIS A 41 -2.85 -6.03 8.35
N LEU A 42 -2.37 -4.93 7.76
CA LEU A 42 -2.74 -3.57 8.18
C LEU A 42 -4.21 -3.25 7.86
N LEU A 43 -4.70 -3.69 6.70
CA LEU A 43 -6.09 -3.46 6.30
C LEU A 43 -7.03 -4.31 7.15
N ASP A 44 -6.70 -5.57 7.35
CA ASP A 44 -7.45 -6.49 8.22
C ASP A 44 -7.51 -5.95 9.65
N LEU A 45 -6.39 -5.43 10.16
CA LEU A 45 -6.33 -4.83 11.50
C LEU A 45 -7.17 -3.57 11.64
N LEU A 46 -7.27 -2.75 10.60
CA LEU A 46 -8.11 -1.55 10.60
C LEU A 46 -9.59 -1.89 10.47
N GLU A 47 -9.92 -2.95 9.72
CA GLU A 47 -11.27 -3.50 9.67
C GLU A 47 -11.68 -4.05 11.04
N ASP A 48 -10.83 -4.84 11.69
CA ASP A 48 -11.05 -5.31 13.06
C ASP A 48 -11.17 -4.15 14.06
N ALA A 49 -10.31 -3.13 13.95
CA ALA A 49 -10.37 -1.95 14.80
C ALA A 49 -11.71 -1.21 14.65
N SER A 50 -12.22 -1.10 13.42
CA SER A 50 -13.52 -0.48 13.14
C SER A 50 -14.66 -1.20 13.85
N PHE A 51 -14.60 -2.54 13.89
CA PHE A 51 -15.54 -3.37 14.62
C PHE A 51 -15.41 -3.13 16.14
N TRP A 52 -14.20 -3.18 16.69
CA TRP A 52 -13.98 -3.01 18.13
C TRP A 52 -14.32 -1.61 18.66
N LYS A 53 -14.22 -0.56 17.83
CA LYS A 53 -14.57 0.83 18.19
C LYS A 53 -16.02 0.98 18.64
N THR A 54 -16.92 0.11 18.19
CA THR A 54 -18.35 0.16 18.55
C THR A 54 -18.61 -0.17 20.02
N GLU A 55 -17.78 -1.02 20.64
CA GLU A 55 -17.98 -1.51 22.01
C GLU A 55 -16.83 -1.15 22.97
N TYR A 56 -15.63 -0.85 22.45
CA TYR A 56 -14.42 -0.63 23.25
C TYR A 56 -13.65 0.60 22.80
N ARG A 57 -13.01 1.27 23.77
CA ARG A 57 -12.10 2.38 23.48
C ARG A 57 -10.80 1.85 22.88
N LEU A 58 -10.50 2.24 21.64
CA LEU A 58 -9.25 1.91 20.97
C LEU A 58 -8.06 2.68 21.56
N PHE A 59 -6.84 2.25 21.20
CA PHE A 59 -5.67 3.07 21.46
C PHE A 59 -5.69 4.35 20.60
N PRO A 60 -5.20 5.49 21.11
CA PRO A 60 -5.20 6.75 20.38
C PRO A 60 -4.56 6.68 18.98
N HIS A 61 -3.48 5.91 18.83
CA HIS A 61 -2.79 5.75 17.55
C HIS A 61 -3.62 4.96 16.51
N ILE A 62 -4.38 3.95 16.94
CA ILE A 62 -5.29 3.20 16.04
C ILE A 62 -6.48 4.06 15.67
N ASP A 63 -7.00 4.83 16.62
CA ASP A 63 -8.18 5.67 16.39
C ASP A 63 -7.89 6.78 15.36
N GLN A 64 -6.72 7.44 15.48
CA GLN A 64 -6.22 8.38 14.48
C GLN A 64 -5.99 7.72 13.11
N LEU A 65 -5.48 6.48 13.10
CA LEU A 65 -5.28 5.74 11.86
C LEU A 65 -6.60 5.36 11.20
N LEU A 66 -7.63 5.06 12.00
CA LEU A 66 -8.97 4.74 11.51
C LEU A 66 -9.60 5.92 10.78
N GLU A 67 -9.34 7.16 11.22
CA GLU A 67 -9.78 8.37 10.50
C GLU A 67 -9.13 8.47 9.11
N LYS A 68 -7.86 8.04 8.99
CA LYS A 68 -7.13 7.98 7.72
C LYS A 68 -7.40 6.70 6.92
N TYR A 69 -8.14 5.73 7.46
CA TYR A 69 -8.34 4.41 6.84
C TYR A 69 -8.90 4.49 5.43
N ASN A 70 -9.90 5.34 5.20
CA ASN A 70 -10.49 5.51 3.86
C ASN A 70 -9.47 6.04 2.85
N SER A 71 -8.60 6.98 3.27
CA SER A 71 -7.53 7.51 2.42
C SER A 71 -6.47 6.44 2.12
N ILE A 72 -6.05 5.69 3.13
CA ILE A 72 -5.08 4.59 2.98
C ILE A 72 -5.64 3.51 2.04
N ARG A 73 -6.91 3.12 2.22
CA ARG A 73 -7.59 2.15 1.36
C ARG A 73 -7.74 2.66 -0.07
N HIS A 74 -8.05 3.94 -0.27
CA HIS A 74 -8.12 4.56 -1.58
C HIS A 74 -6.75 4.52 -2.28
N THR A 75 -5.70 4.98 -1.59
CA THR A 75 -4.31 4.94 -2.10
C THR A 75 -3.89 3.51 -2.41
N HIS A 76 -4.23 2.53 -1.57
CA HIS A 76 -3.95 1.12 -1.81
C HIS A 76 -4.58 0.62 -3.12
N ASN A 77 -5.86 0.93 -3.33
CA ASN A 77 -6.57 0.53 -4.53
C ASN A 77 -6.02 1.22 -5.78
N ALA A 78 -5.69 2.52 -5.69
CA ALA A 78 -5.09 3.28 -6.77
C ALA A 78 -3.71 2.71 -7.15
N VAL A 79 -2.88 2.39 -6.17
CA VAL A 79 -1.56 1.76 -6.36
C VAL A 79 -1.71 0.37 -7.00
N ASN A 80 -2.63 -0.46 -6.53
CA ASN A 80 -2.88 -1.78 -7.13
C ASN A 80 -3.37 -1.67 -8.58
N LEU A 81 -4.24 -0.70 -8.88
CA LEU A 81 -4.70 -0.44 -10.23
C LEU A 81 -3.51 -0.03 -11.12
N LEU A 82 -2.69 0.91 -10.67
CA LEU A 82 -1.47 1.34 -11.38
C LEU A 82 -0.53 0.17 -11.68
N VAL A 83 -0.24 -0.65 -10.66
CA VAL A 83 0.60 -1.84 -10.79
C VAL A 83 0.01 -2.83 -11.78
N SER A 84 -1.30 -3.08 -11.71
CA SER A 84 -2.00 -3.99 -12.62
C SER A 84 -1.93 -3.50 -14.07
N GLN A 85 -2.19 -2.22 -14.31
CA GLN A 85 -2.12 -1.62 -15.65
C GLN A 85 -0.70 -1.65 -16.21
N TYR A 86 0.30 -1.30 -15.40
CA TYR A 86 1.71 -1.36 -15.81
C TYR A 86 2.14 -2.78 -16.14
N ASN A 87 1.83 -3.76 -15.29
CA ASN A 87 2.17 -5.16 -15.50
C ASN A 87 1.44 -5.74 -16.72
N ARG A 88 0.18 -5.33 -16.98
CA ARG A 88 -0.58 -5.71 -18.16
C ARG A 88 0.02 -5.12 -19.43
N MET A 89 0.36 -3.84 -19.44
CA MET A 89 1.06 -3.18 -20.55
C MET A 89 2.38 -3.89 -20.87
N LEU A 90 3.17 -4.18 -19.84
CA LEU A 90 4.41 -4.93 -20.02
C LEU A 90 4.17 -6.35 -20.55
N SER A 91 3.07 -6.99 -20.17
CA SER A 91 2.77 -8.36 -20.62
C SER A 91 2.21 -8.41 -22.04
N SER A 92 1.57 -7.33 -22.52
CA SER A 92 1.03 -7.26 -23.88
C SER A 92 2.08 -6.96 -24.95
N LEU A 93 3.28 -6.50 -24.57
CA LEU A 93 4.36 -6.20 -25.52
C LEU A 93 5.07 -7.49 -25.95
N SER A 94 5.15 -7.71 -27.27
CA SER A 94 6.03 -8.71 -27.87
C SER A 94 7.52 -8.36 -27.70
N ASP A 95 8.42 -9.31 -27.94
CA ASP A 95 9.85 -9.10 -27.73
C ASP A 95 10.44 -7.97 -28.61
N GLN A 96 9.93 -7.81 -29.83
CA GLN A 96 10.34 -6.72 -30.73
C GLN A 96 9.81 -5.37 -30.24
N GLU A 97 8.56 -5.32 -29.79
CA GLU A 97 7.96 -4.11 -29.24
C GLU A 97 8.61 -3.69 -27.93
N ARG A 98 9.04 -4.64 -27.08
CA ARG A 98 9.80 -4.33 -25.85
C ARG A 98 11.10 -3.57 -26.14
N VAL A 99 11.77 -3.88 -27.25
CA VAL A 99 12.99 -3.16 -27.67
C VAL A 99 12.64 -1.75 -28.14
N LEU A 100 11.57 -1.61 -28.94
CA LEU A 100 11.11 -0.33 -29.47
C LEU A 100 10.62 0.62 -28.35
N PHE A 101 9.84 0.10 -27.40
CA PHE A 101 9.22 0.85 -26.31
C PHE A 101 10.08 0.92 -25.04
N ARG A 102 11.35 0.46 -25.10
CA ARG A 102 12.26 0.45 -23.95
C ARG A 102 12.49 1.85 -23.35
N VAL A 103 12.54 2.88 -24.18
CA VAL A 103 12.72 4.27 -23.72
C VAL A 103 11.48 4.76 -22.99
N LEU A 104 10.29 4.44 -23.50
CA LEU A 104 9.01 4.86 -22.92
C LEU A 104 8.73 4.15 -21.59
N THR A 105 9.02 2.84 -21.49
CA THR A 105 8.96 2.10 -20.22
C THR A 105 9.94 2.68 -19.20
N LYS A 106 11.12 3.13 -19.62
CA LYS A 106 12.09 3.78 -18.74
C LYS A 106 11.62 5.14 -18.21
N ILE A 107 10.89 5.92 -19.03
CA ILE A 107 10.28 7.19 -18.59
C ILE A 107 9.22 6.92 -17.51
N VAL A 108 8.37 5.91 -17.71
CA VAL A 108 7.39 5.50 -16.70
C VAL A 108 8.08 5.07 -15.40
N ASP A 109 9.17 4.29 -15.49
CA ASP A 109 9.96 3.92 -14.32
C ASP A 109 10.52 5.14 -13.55
N ILE A 110 10.92 6.20 -14.26
CA ILE A 110 11.41 7.45 -13.62
C ILE A 110 10.30 8.13 -12.83
N HIS A 111 9.07 8.14 -13.33
CA HIS A 111 7.92 8.70 -12.60
C HIS A 111 7.45 7.81 -11.44
N LEU A 112 7.70 6.50 -11.51
CA LEU A 112 7.34 5.56 -10.43
C LEU A 112 8.41 5.51 -9.31
N LEU A 113 9.66 5.85 -9.60
CA LEU A 113 10.74 5.90 -8.61
C LEU A 113 10.45 6.76 -7.36
N PRO A 114 9.86 7.98 -7.44
CA PRO A 114 9.49 8.73 -6.25
C PRO A 114 8.41 8.03 -5.43
N ALA A 115 7.41 7.40 -6.07
CA ALA A 115 6.42 6.58 -5.37
C ALA A 115 7.05 5.32 -4.71
N MET A 116 8.17 4.83 -5.24
CA MET A 116 8.95 3.73 -4.66
C MET A 116 9.92 4.16 -3.54
N LYS A 117 10.30 5.44 -3.44
CA LYS A 117 11.36 5.90 -2.53
C LYS A 117 10.92 6.90 -1.46
N GLN A 118 9.91 7.72 -1.73
CA GLN A 118 9.58 8.89 -0.92
C GLN A 118 8.15 8.92 -0.37
N VAL A 119 7.24 8.10 -0.92
CA VAL A 119 5.86 8.07 -0.43
C VAL A 119 5.71 6.95 0.59
N GLU A 120 5.58 7.36 1.84
CA GLU A 120 5.21 6.51 2.97
C GLU A 120 3.68 6.53 3.10
N TRP A 121 3.06 5.43 3.52
CA TRP A 121 1.60 5.37 3.69
C TRP A 121 1.07 6.34 4.76
N GLY A 122 1.94 6.79 5.66
CA GLY A 122 1.61 7.72 6.74
C GLY A 122 1.84 9.20 6.42
N SER A 123 2.43 9.56 5.28
CA SER A 123 2.68 10.97 4.96
C SER A 123 1.43 11.62 4.36
N ASP A 124 1.02 12.78 4.90
CA ASP A 124 -0.07 13.62 4.36
C ASP A 124 0.28 14.23 2.98
N ASN A 125 1.36 13.76 2.34
CA ASN A 125 1.82 14.19 1.02
C ASN A 125 1.18 13.39 -0.11
N THR A 126 0.09 12.66 0.13
CA THR A 126 -0.73 12.11 -0.96
C THR A 126 -1.42 13.26 -1.68
N LEU A 127 -0.70 13.83 -2.66
CA LEU A 127 -1.20 14.57 -3.81
C LEU A 127 -2.31 15.57 -3.47
N SER A 128 -1.94 16.69 -2.84
CA SER A 128 -2.66 17.93 -3.05
C SER A 128 -2.67 18.22 -4.56
N GLU A 129 -3.87 18.24 -5.13
CA GLU A 129 -4.16 18.74 -6.48
C GLU A 129 -3.56 20.13 -6.74
#